data_AF-A0A0M8UI69-F1
#
_entry.id   AF-A0A0M8UI69-F1
#
_cell.length_a   1.000
_cell.length_b   1.000
_cell.length_c   1.000
_cell.angle_alpha   90.00
_cell.angle_beta   90.00
_cell.angle_gamma   90.00
#
_symmetry.space_group_name_H-M   'P 1'
#
loop_
_entity.id
_entity.type
_entity.pdbx_description
1 polymer ?
#
loop_
_entity_poly.entity_id
_entity_poly.type
_entity_poly.pdbx_seq_one_letter_code
_entity_poly.pdbx_strand_id
1 'polypeptide(L)' 'MMLLMTSPALALTRDDGDDPGPGLSIGETLGLYVALPIVIFLVIVGLVMALDKSDRPKKKQA' A
#
# COMPACT_ATOMS: atom_id res chain seq x y z
N MET A 1 38.07 -30.84 5.42
CA MET A 1 38.04 -29.96 4.23
C MET A 1 36.75 -30.01 3.42
N MET A 2 35.68 -30.69 3.89
CA MET A 2 34.37 -30.63 3.23
C MET A 2 33.57 -29.36 3.58
N LEU A 3 33.75 -28.80 4.79
CA LEU A 3 33.03 -27.59 5.22
C LEU A 3 33.37 -26.32 4.42
N LEU A 4 34.60 -26.19 3.91
CA LEU A 4 35.01 -24.98 3.18
C LEU A 4 34.45 -24.93 1.75
N MET A 5 34.18 -26.07 1.12
CA MET A 5 33.63 -26.14 -0.24
C MET A 5 32.12 -25.94 -0.29
N THR A 6 31.43 -26.03 0.85
CA THR A 6 29.98 -25.83 0.99
C THR A 6 29.63 -24.61 1.83
N SER A 7 30.61 -23.75 2.13
CA SER A 7 30.38 -22.61 3.02
C SER A 7 29.74 -21.44 2.24
N PRO A 8 28.77 -20.71 2.83
CA PRO A 8 28.19 -19.50 2.23
C PRO A 8 29.23 -18.43 1.87
N ALA A 9 30.40 -18.42 2.53
CA ALA A 9 31.50 -17.51 2.22
C ALA A 9 32.15 -17.76 0.84
N LEU A 10 31.83 -18.88 0.17
CA LEU A 10 32.26 -19.19 -1.20
C LEU A 10 31.13 -18.99 -2.24
N ALA A 11 29.93 -18.58 -1.83
CA ALA A 11 28.83 -18.16 -2.72
C ALA A 11 29.08 -16.73 -3.22
N LEU A 12 30.21 -16.52 -3.90
CA LEU A 12 30.53 -15.27 -4.61
C LEU A 12 29.96 -15.26 -6.04
N THR A 13 28.96 -16.11 -6.30
CA THR A 13 27.96 -15.81 -7.32
C THR A 13 27.21 -14.59 -6.83
N ARG A 14 27.40 -13.44 -7.47
CA ARG A 14 26.49 -12.29 -7.32
C ARG A 14 25.09 -12.83 -7.60
N ASP A 15 24.36 -13.07 -6.51
CA ASP A 15 22.96 -13.41 -6.53
C ASP A 15 22.22 -12.09 -6.65
N ASP A 16 21.30 -11.99 -7.60
CA ASP A 16 20.46 -10.81 -7.76
C ASP A 16 19.47 -10.65 -6.59
N GLY A 17 19.54 -11.53 -5.57
CA GLY A 17 18.81 -11.39 -4.31
C GLY A 17 19.13 -10.11 -3.52
N ASP A 18 20.29 -9.48 -3.77
CA ASP A 18 20.63 -8.16 -3.21
C ASP A 18 20.18 -6.99 -4.10
N ASP A 19 19.73 -7.23 -5.34
CA ASP A 19 19.20 -6.19 -6.22
C ASP A 19 17.69 -6.03 -5.99
N PRO A 20 17.24 -4.95 -5.33
CA PRO A 20 15.82 -4.70 -5.12
C PRO A 20 15.07 -4.35 -6.41
N GLY A 21 15.75 -4.30 -7.55
CA GLY A 21 15.22 -3.81 -8.82
C GLY A 21 15.10 -2.29 -8.85
N PRO A 22 14.57 -1.72 -9.94
CA PRO A 22 14.39 -0.29 -10.06
C PRO A 22 13.40 0.21 -9.00
N GLY A 23 13.85 1.17 -8.19
CA GLY A 23 13.00 1.82 -7.19
C GLY A 23 11.90 2.66 -7.83
N LEU A 24 10.79 2.82 -7.10
CA LEU A 24 9.70 3.71 -7.52
C LEU A 24 10.16 5.15 -7.59
N SER A 25 9.68 5.87 -8.60
CA SER A 25 9.77 7.32 -8.62
C SER A 25 8.99 7.94 -7.46
N ILE A 26 9.32 9.17 -7.11
CA ILE A 26 8.60 9.96 -6.11
C ILE A 26 7.11 10.09 -6.49
N GLY A 27 6.83 10.29 -7.78
CA GLY A 27 5.48 10.40 -8.29
C GLY A 27 4.66 9.12 -8.10
N GLU A 28 5.24 7.95 -8.41
CA GLU A 28 4.58 6.67 -8.18
C GLU A 28 4.36 6.40 -6.70
N THR A 29 5.34 6.72 -5.85
CA THR A 29 5.23 6.53 -4.40
C THR A 29 4.10 7.37 -3.82
N LEU A 30 4.05 8.66 -4.14
CA LEU A 30 2.98 9.54 -3.68
C LEU A 30 1.63 9.17 -4.31
N GLY A 31 1.62 8.77 -5.58
CA GLY A 31 0.42 8.32 -6.28
C GLY A 31 -0.22 7.10 -5.62
N LEU A 32 0.55 6.05 -5.40
CA LEU A 32 0.05 4.77 -4.87
C LEU A 32 -0.22 4.80 -3.37
N TYR A 33 0.61 5.47 -2.58
CA TYR A 33 0.53 5.39 -1.13
C TYR A 33 -0.13 6.60 -0.46
N VAL A 34 -0.38 7.69 -1.19
CA VAL A 34 -1.04 8.88 -0.64
C VAL A 34 -2.29 9.23 -1.44
N ALA A 35 -2.17 9.45 -2.75
CA ALA A 35 -3.31 9.87 -3.56
C ALA A 35 -4.37 8.78 -3.68
N LEU A 36 -3.96 7.53 -3.96
CA LEU A 36 -4.89 6.40 -4.11
C LEU A 36 -5.74 6.14 -2.85
N PRO A 37 -5.17 6.06 -1.62
CA PRO A 37 -5.98 5.96 -0.40
C PRO A 37 -6.97 7.11 -0.20
N ILE A 38 -6.58 8.36 -0.49
CA ILE A 38 -7.46 9.53 -0.39
C ILE A 38 -8.62 9.43 -1.38
N VAL A 39 -8.34 9.07 -2.63
CA VAL A 39 -9.37 8.92 -3.66
C VAL A 39 -10.36 7.83 -3.27
N ILE A 40 -9.88 6.67 -2.80
CA ILE A 40 -10.74 5.58 -2.33
C ILE A 40 -11.64 6.05 -1.19
N PHE A 41 -11.08 6.76 -0.20
CA PHE A 41 -11.85 7.31 0.91
C PHE A 41 -12.93 8.27 0.44
N LEU A 42 -12.59 9.22 -0.44
CA LEU A 42 -13.54 10.20 -0.96
C LEU A 42 -14.65 9.54 -1.79
N VAL A 43 -14.33 8.52 -2.58
CA VAL A 43 -15.33 7.74 -3.31
C VAL A 43 -16.30 7.08 -2.32
N ILE A 44 -15.79 6.43 -1.28
CA ILE A 44 -16.64 5.79 -0.26
C ILE A 44 -17.54 6.82 0.44
N VAL A 45 -16.97 7.93 0.90
CA VAL A 45 -17.74 9.01 1.55
C VAL A 45 -18.80 9.57 0.62
N GLY A 46 -18.44 9.86 -0.64
CA GLY A 46 -19.37 10.38 -1.63
C GLY A 46 -20.51 9.40 -1.91
N LEU A 47 -20.21 8.10 -2.05
CA LEU A 47 -21.22 7.07 -2.20
C LEU A 47 -22.12 6.97 -0.97
N VAL A 48 -21.56 6.96 0.24
CA VAL A 48 -22.35 6.94 1.49
C VAL A 48 -23.30 8.13 1.53
N MET A 49 -22.82 9.35 1.25
CA MET A 49 -23.67 10.54 1.26
C MET A 49 -24.76 10.52 0.17
N ALA A 50 -24.44 10.03 -1.03
CA ALA A 50 -25.39 9.95 -2.13
C ALA A 50 -26.47 8.88 -1.92
N LEU A 51 -26.13 7.77 -1.26
CA LEU A 51 -27.05 6.66 -0.98
C LEU A 51 -27.71 6.76 0.41
N ASP A 52 -27.27 7.68 1.27
CA ASP A 52 -27.85 7.87 2.61
C ASP A 52 -29.29 8.38 2.50
N LYS A 53 -30.24 7.49 2.81
CA LYS A 53 -31.68 7.75 2.79
C LYS A 53 -32.25 7.89 4.20
N SER A 54 -31.42 8.28 5.16
CA SER A 54 -31.81 8.36 6.58
C SER A 54 -32.95 9.36 6.82
N ASP A 55 -34.17 8.85 6.93
CA ASP A 55 -35.32 9.54 7.54
C ASP A 55 -35.02 9.79 9.02
N ARG A 56 -34.28 10.85 9.34
CA ARG A 56 -34.02 11.23 10.73
C ARG A 56 -35.33 11.72 11.34
N PRO A 57 -35.91 11.02 12.34
CA PRO A 57 -37.10 11.53 13.00
C PRO A 57 -36.73 12.85 13.68
N LYS A 58 -37.40 13.95 13.28
CA LYS A 58 -37.27 15.24 13.97
C LYS A 58 -37.69 15.01 15.41
N LYS A 59 -36.71 15.00 16.33
CA LYS A 59 -36.97 14.98 17.77
C LYS A 59 -37.83 16.22 18.04
N LYS A 60 -39.12 16.02 18.35
CA LYS A 60 -40.00 17.11 18.76
C LYS A 60 -39.34 17.74 19.98
N GLN A 61 -38.88 18.98 19.83
CA GLN A 61 -38.45 19.81 20.94
C GLN A 61 -39.69 20.00 21.82
N ALA A 62 -39.59 19.53 23.06
CA ALA A 62 -40.64 19.64 24.06
C ALA A 62 -40.69 21.06 24.62
#